data_AF-A0A9P3KJ95-F1
#
_entry.id   AF-A0A9P3KJ95-F1
#
_cell.length_a   1.000
_cell.length_b   1.000
_cell.length_c   1.000
_cell.angle_alpha   90.00
_cell.angle_beta   90.00
_cell.angle_gamma   90.00
#
_symmetry.space_group_name_H-M   'P 1'
#
loop_
_entity.id
_entity.type
_entity.pdbx_description
1 polymer ?
#
loop_
_entity_poly.entity_id
_entity_poly.type
_entity_poly.pdbx_seq_one_letter_code
_entity_poly.pdbx_strand_id
1 'polypeptide(L)'
;MTVTGGSEWDEEDEEEFEEDEEEYGEEEVEEGEEEEEEREERVQVQARLYEDSSGYSEGDEMEVKAQQQQNVAQQADEGKKQENQQQQQQQQQQQQPLQWLAEGAAAAVKAAVEGGAVAAAVGAMIEASQHAEEHAGEHSDSDAREKGEEYSATMQLAMGNTALIYRHELGMNYARVLPNLLVGSCLQSPLDLDHLRDVEGVGAVQCLQRDSDLEYFDLDINPIIERAAERGDIQHLWTEIRDFDPFDLRMQLPRAVAALHKAVMECGTAYVHCTAGLGRAPAVALAYMWWMRDLQLEEANEILQKVRPCGPKLFAIRAAACDLLAGNPLEPVEINWRNRGVNETVEVAGLDVGWHHRLPLTREPASNTWSLIRELPIGTYYYKHIVNGTHWSYNPDAPLTPPDRDYNINNYIEVVGSSLDPAARDLRKRIMQEGAPLTQEDRAAVVAKILEIAGNL
;
A
#
# COMPACT_ATOMS: atom_id res chain seq x y z
N MET A 1 -0.60 59.29 35.66
CA MET A 1 -1.51 60.43 35.88
C MET A 1 -2.90 59.95 35.54
N THR A 2 -3.71 59.86 36.58
CA THR A 2 -5.06 59.29 36.65
C THR A 2 -6.13 60.30 36.22
N VAL A 3 -7.11 59.85 35.44
CA VAL A 3 -8.44 60.47 35.22
C VAL A 3 -9.39 59.27 35.01
N THR A 4 -10.09 58.74 36.02
CA THR A 4 -11.37 59.15 36.64
C THR A 4 -12.49 59.45 35.64
N GLY A 5 -13.51 58.60 35.64
CA GLY A 5 -14.79 58.82 34.97
C GLY A 5 -15.72 57.65 35.26
N GLY A 6 -16.25 57.61 36.49
CA GLY A 6 -17.34 56.73 36.86
C GLY A 6 -18.70 57.33 36.49
N SER A 7 -19.68 56.45 36.30
CA SER A 7 -21.09 56.74 36.52
C SER A 7 -21.70 55.52 37.19
N GLU A 8 -22.03 55.69 38.47
CA GLU A 8 -22.97 54.92 39.29
C GLU A 8 -24.41 55.01 38.72
N TRP A 9 -25.37 54.43 39.46
CA TRP A 9 -26.81 54.18 39.23
C TRP A 9 -27.07 52.75 38.71
N ASP A 10 -27.67 51.80 39.44
CA ASP A 10 -28.21 51.73 40.80
C ASP A 10 -28.22 50.25 41.22
N GLU A 11 -27.83 49.97 42.47
CA GLU A 11 -28.13 48.73 43.19
C GLU A 11 -29.40 49.00 44.01
N GLU A 12 -30.50 48.36 43.68
CA GLU A 12 -31.64 48.07 44.57
C GLU A 12 -32.57 47.11 43.80
N ASP A 13 -32.34 45.81 43.96
CA ASP A 13 -33.32 44.71 43.90
C ASP A 13 -32.55 43.43 44.26
N GLU A 14 -32.19 43.32 45.55
CA GLU A 14 -31.88 42.04 46.19
C GLU A 14 -33.18 41.45 46.77
N GLU A 15 -33.24 40.12 46.79
CA GLU A 15 -34.18 39.25 47.53
C GLU A 15 -35.49 38.82 46.83
N GLU A 16 -35.39 37.82 45.96
CA GLU A 16 -36.19 36.57 46.01
C GLU A 16 -35.60 35.56 44.99
N PHE A 17 -35.71 34.25 45.25
CA PHE A 17 -35.16 33.10 44.50
C PHE A 17 -33.82 32.52 45.00
N GLU A 18 -33.80 32.07 46.25
CA GLU A 18 -33.21 30.77 46.60
C GLU A 18 -34.40 29.83 46.92
N GLU A 19 -34.37 28.61 46.37
CA GLU A 19 -35.42 27.56 46.31
C GLU A 19 -36.12 27.49 44.95
N ASP A 20 -35.53 26.73 44.01
CA ASP A 20 -36.18 25.95 42.93
C ASP A 20 -35.10 25.35 42.00
N GLU A 21 -34.26 24.43 42.51
CA GLU A 21 -33.24 23.73 41.68
C GLU A 21 -33.27 22.20 41.83
N GLU A 22 -34.38 21.61 42.29
CA GLU A 22 -34.57 20.14 42.35
C GLU A 22 -35.87 19.65 41.67
N GLU A 23 -36.52 20.44 40.82
CA GLU A 23 -37.76 20.03 40.09
C GLU A 23 -37.72 20.41 38.60
N TYR A 24 -36.55 20.32 37.95
CA TYR A 24 -36.41 20.50 36.48
C TYR A 24 -35.56 19.41 35.82
N GLY A 25 -35.33 18.29 36.51
CA GLY A 25 -34.54 17.16 36.03
C GLY A 25 -35.35 15.90 35.66
N GLU A 26 -36.67 15.89 35.91
CA GLU A 26 -37.52 14.71 35.66
C GLU A 26 -38.52 14.90 34.50
N GLU A 27 -38.94 16.13 34.16
CA GLU A 27 -39.85 16.38 33.01
C GLU A 27 -39.16 16.29 31.63
N GLU A 28 -37.86 16.64 31.50
CA GLU A 28 -37.14 16.54 30.21
C GLU A 28 -36.71 15.09 29.86
N VAL A 29 -36.83 14.14 30.79
CA VAL A 29 -36.56 12.71 30.55
C VAL A 29 -37.83 11.97 30.10
N GLU A 30 -39.01 12.37 30.59
CA GLU A 30 -40.30 11.79 30.15
C GLU A 30 -40.71 12.26 28.74
N GLU A 31 -40.48 13.53 28.35
CA GLU A 31 -40.79 13.99 26.98
C GLU A 31 -39.89 13.35 25.91
N GLY A 32 -38.67 12.95 26.26
CA GLY A 32 -37.75 12.25 25.34
C GLY A 32 -38.08 10.78 25.12
N GLU A 33 -38.62 10.10 26.13
CA GLU A 33 -39.02 8.68 26.04
C GLU A 33 -40.39 8.52 25.34
N GLU A 34 -41.34 9.44 25.53
CA GLU A 34 -42.64 9.42 24.80
C GLU A 34 -42.46 9.72 23.29
N GLU A 35 -41.51 10.57 22.89
CA GLU A 35 -41.21 10.83 21.47
C GLU A 35 -40.49 9.67 20.77
N GLU A 36 -39.73 8.85 21.50
CA GLU A 36 -39.07 7.65 20.95
C GLU A 36 -40.06 6.48 20.79
N GLU A 37 -41.02 6.33 21.72
CA GLU A 37 -42.08 5.31 21.64
C GLU A 37 -43.11 5.63 20.52
N GLU A 38 -43.50 6.90 20.34
CA GLU A 38 -44.34 7.33 19.19
C GLU A 38 -43.61 7.16 17.84
N ARG A 39 -42.28 7.26 17.82
CA ARG A 39 -41.46 7.07 16.62
C ARG A 39 -41.33 5.60 16.25
N GLU A 40 -41.19 4.72 17.24
CA GLU A 40 -41.20 3.26 17.01
C GLU A 40 -42.58 2.75 16.57
N GLU A 41 -43.68 3.25 17.13
CA GLU A 41 -45.04 2.90 16.66
C GLU A 41 -45.29 3.37 15.22
N ARG A 42 -44.83 4.58 14.84
CA ARG A 42 -44.96 5.07 13.45
C ARG A 42 -44.14 4.24 12.45
N VAL A 43 -42.95 3.77 12.84
CA VAL A 43 -42.13 2.88 11.99
C VAL A 43 -42.78 1.51 11.85
N GLN A 44 -43.39 0.97 12.92
CA GLN A 44 -44.10 -0.32 12.86
C GLN A 44 -45.42 -0.23 12.08
N VAL A 45 -46.16 0.88 12.16
CA VAL A 45 -47.39 1.10 11.38
C VAL A 45 -47.08 1.34 9.90
N GLN A 46 -45.98 2.05 9.59
CA GLN A 46 -45.49 2.23 8.21
C GLN A 46 -45.01 0.89 7.60
N ALA A 47 -44.40 0.01 8.40
CA ALA A 47 -44.01 -1.34 7.98
C ALA A 47 -45.24 -2.24 7.70
N ARG A 48 -46.28 -2.20 8.55
CA ARG A 48 -47.54 -2.95 8.31
C ARG A 48 -48.34 -2.44 7.11
N LEU A 49 -48.27 -1.13 6.82
CA LEU A 49 -48.93 -0.54 5.63
C LEU A 49 -48.20 -0.85 4.31
N TYR A 50 -46.93 -1.23 4.36
CA TYR A 50 -46.18 -1.71 3.19
C TYR A 50 -46.44 -3.19 2.89
N GLU A 51 -46.71 -4.01 3.92
CA GLU A 51 -46.98 -5.45 3.75
C GLU A 51 -48.38 -5.77 3.20
N ASP A 52 -49.36 -4.87 3.34
CA ASP A 52 -50.76 -5.10 2.91
C ASP A 52 -51.06 -4.66 1.45
N SER A 53 -50.06 -4.19 0.69
CA SER A 53 -50.29 -3.63 -0.67
C SER A 53 -49.69 -4.40 -1.85
N SER A 54 -48.98 -5.52 -1.64
CA SER A 54 -48.41 -6.33 -2.73
C SER A 54 -48.89 -7.78 -2.68
N GLY A 55 -50.11 -8.01 -3.13
CA GLY A 55 -50.60 -9.36 -3.41
C GLY A 55 -49.97 -9.95 -4.67
N TYR A 56 -48.70 -10.37 -4.64
CA TYR A 56 -48.07 -11.32 -5.57
C TYR A 56 -46.80 -11.93 -4.91
N SER A 57 -46.53 -13.22 -5.13
CA SER A 57 -45.60 -14.07 -4.37
C SER A 57 -44.10 -13.79 -4.59
N GLU A 58 -43.55 -12.76 -3.95
CA GLU A 58 -42.13 -12.38 -4.04
C GLU A 58 -41.17 -13.19 -3.14
N GLY A 59 -41.67 -13.97 -2.18
CA GLY A 59 -40.84 -14.73 -1.23
C GLY A 59 -39.96 -15.80 -1.89
N ASP A 60 -40.52 -16.58 -2.82
CA ASP A 60 -39.81 -17.69 -3.46
C ASP A 60 -38.75 -17.21 -4.48
N GLU A 61 -38.98 -16.06 -5.13
CA GLU A 61 -37.99 -15.49 -6.07
C GLU A 61 -36.80 -14.84 -5.35
N MET A 62 -37.02 -14.25 -4.18
CA MET A 62 -35.97 -13.60 -3.41
C MET A 62 -35.03 -14.64 -2.77
N GLU A 63 -35.59 -15.75 -2.29
CA GLU A 63 -34.82 -16.88 -1.75
C GLU A 63 -34.01 -17.60 -2.84
N VAL A 64 -34.58 -17.79 -4.03
CA VAL A 64 -33.84 -18.34 -5.19
C VAL A 64 -32.72 -17.41 -5.65
N LYS A 65 -32.94 -16.08 -5.68
CA LYS A 65 -31.90 -15.09 -6.03
C LYS A 65 -30.79 -15.03 -4.98
N ALA A 66 -31.12 -15.11 -3.69
CA ALA A 66 -30.15 -15.18 -2.60
C ALA A 66 -29.33 -16.47 -2.63
N GLN A 67 -29.96 -17.62 -2.89
CA GLN A 67 -29.28 -18.90 -3.05
C GLN A 67 -28.37 -18.91 -4.30
N GLN A 68 -28.80 -18.28 -5.40
CA GLN A 68 -27.96 -18.10 -6.59
C GLN A 68 -26.75 -17.20 -6.30
N GLN A 69 -26.92 -16.11 -5.56
CA GLN A 69 -25.80 -15.26 -5.16
C GLN A 69 -24.82 -15.98 -4.23
N GLN A 70 -25.31 -16.79 -3.29
CA GLN A 70 -24.45 -17.62 -2.44
C GLN A 70 -23.70 -18.68 -3.25
N ASN A 71 -24.35 -19.33 -4.21
CA ASN A 71 -23.71 -20.32 -5.07
C ASN A 71 -22.64 -19.69 -5.99
N VAL A 72 -22.90 -18.49 -6.52
CA VAL A 72 -21.90 -17.73 -7.29
C VAL A 72 -20.72 -17.31 -6.42
N ALA A 73 -20.98 -16.88 -5.17
CA ALA A 73 -19.93 -16.54 -4.22
C ALA A 73 -19.08 -17.76 -3.83
N GLN A 74 -19.70 -18.93 -3.61
CA GLN A 74 -19.01 -20.18 -3.32
C GLN A 74 -18.17 -20.67 -4.51
N GLN A 75 -18.71 -20.61 -5.73
CA GLN A 75 -17.97 -20.96 -6.94
C GLN A 75 -16.79 -20.01 -7.19
N ALA A 76 -16.94 -18.72 -6.88
CA ALA A 76 -15.84 -17.76 -6.95
C ALA A 76 -14.76 -18.03 -5.87
N ASP A 77 -15.15 -18.48 -4.68
CA ASP A 77 -14.21 -18.85 -3.61
C ASP A 77 -13.46 -20.16 -3.93
N GLU A 78 -14.15 -21.14 -4.50
CA GLU A 78 -13.54 -22.39 -4.99
C GLU A 78 -12.59 -22.14 -6.17
N GLY A 79 -12.97 -21.25 -7.10
CA GLY A 79 -12.09 -20.83 -8.19
C GLY A 79 -10.79 -20.20 -7.68
N LYS A 80 -10.87 -19.31 -6.68
CA LYS A 80 -9.70 -18.71 -6.02
C LYS A 80 -8.84 -19.74 -5.29
N LYS A 81 -9.44 -20.76 -4.67
CA LYS A 81 -8.70 -21.86 -4.02
C LYS A 81 -7.95 -22.73 -5.02
N GLN A 82 -8.58 -23.05 -6.16
CA GLN A 82 -7.93 -23.80 -7.23
C GLN A 82 -6.79 -23.02 -7.88
N GLU A 83 -6.98 -21.73 -8.13
CA GLU A 83 -5.91 -20.84 -8.60
C GLU A 83 -4.73 -20.78 -7.62
N ASN A 84 -5.00 -20.66 -6.32
CA ASN A 84 -3.95 -20.68 -5.29
C ASN A 84 -3.18 -22.02 -5.25
N GLN A 85 -3.88 -23.14 -5.39
CA GLN A 85 -3.23 -24.45 -5.45
C GLN A 85 -2.34 -24.60 -6.70
N GLN A 86 -2.78 -24.07 -7.84
CA GLN A 86 -2.00 -24.06 -9.08
C GLN A 86 -0.78 -23.13 -8.98
N GLN A 87 -0.92 -21.98 -8.30
CA GLN A 87 0.18 -21.06 -8.00
C GLN A 87 1.24 -21.71 -7.10
N GLN A 88 0.84 -22.45 -6.06
CA GLN A 88 1.78 -23.16 -5.20
C GLN A 88 2.56 -24.24 -5.96
N GLN A 89 1.90 -24.94 -6.90
CA GLN A 89 2.59 -25.90 -7.76
C GLN A 89 3.57 -25.21 -8.72
N GLN A 90 3.23 -24.02 -9.24
CA GLN A 90 4.11 -23.26 -10.13
C GLN A 90 5.33 -22.71 -9.37
N GLN A 91 5.15 -22.23 -8.13
CA GLN A 91 6.26 -21.85 -7.25
C GLN A 91 7.19 -23.04 -6.96
N GLN A 92 6.64 -24.22 -6.66
CA GLN A 92 7.44 -25.43 -6.45
C GLN A 92 8.19 -25.87 -7.72
N GLN A 93 7.61 -25.70 -8.91
CA GLN A 93 8.28 -26.02 -10.18
C GLN A 93 9.45 -25.08 -10.49
N GLN A 94 9.36 -23.80 -10.12
CA GLN A 94 10.46 -22.84 -10.24
C GLN A 94 11.66 -23.16 -9.33
N GLN A 95 11.46 -23.96 -8.26
CA GLN A 95 12.51 -24.41 -7.35
C GLN A 95 13.23 -25.69 -7.81
N GLN A 96 12.66 -26.47 -8.75
CA GLN A 96 13.27 -27.74 -9.20
C GLN A 96 14.68 -27.63 -9.83
N PRO A 97 15.10 -26.52 -10.47
CA PRO A 97 16.47 -26.38 -10.94
C PRO A 97 17.50 -26.32 -9.80
N LEU A 98 17.13 -25.87 -8.59
CA LEU A 98 18.05 -25.66 -7.47
C LEU A 98 18.42 -26.97 -6.75
N GLN A 99 17.47 -27.91 -6.60
CA GLN A 99 17.76 -29.24 -6.04
C GLN A 99 18.58 -30.11 -7.00
N TRP A 100 18.32 -30.02 -8.30
CA TRP A 100 19.13 -30.71 -9.33
C TRP A 100 20.56 -30.17 -9.38
N LEU A 101 20.78 -28.86 -9.19
CA LEU A 101 22.11 -28.27 -9.21
C LEU A 101 22.93 -28.70 -7.99
N ALA A 102 22.30 -28.86 -6.81
CA ALA A 102 22.96 -29.37 -5.60
C ALA A 102 23.37 -30.86 -5.74
N GLU A 103 22.49 -31.71 -6.29
CA GLU A 103 22.79 -33.13 -6.51
C GLU A 103 23.76 -33.36 -7.70
N GLY A 104 23.64 -32.56 -8.76
CA GLY A 104 24.52 -32.56 -9.92
C GLY A 104 25.91 -32.02 -9.60
N ALA A 105 26.02 -30.98 -8.77
CA ALA A 105 27.29 -30.48 -8.24
C ALA A 105 27.96 -31.52 -7.33
N ALA A 106 27.21 -32.20 -6.46
CA ALA A 106 27.73 -33.29 -5.63
C ALA A 106 28.27 -34.47 -6.47
N ALA A 107 27.58 -34.83 -7.55
CA ALA A 107 28.02 -35.87 -8.48
C ALA A 107 29.25 -35.45 -9.31
N ALA A 108 29.33 -34.18 -9.75
CA ALA A 108 30.47 -33.63 -10.47
C ALA A 108 31.71 -33.48 -9.56
N VAL A 109 31.52 -33.09 -8.30
CA VAL A 109 32.57 -33.05 -7.26
C VAL A 109 33.09 -34.45 -6.99
N LYS A 110 32.20 -35.46 -6.88
CA LYS A 110 32.60 -36.86 -6.70
C LYS A 110 33.43 -37.39 -7.89
N ALA A 111 33.04 -37.06 -9.12
CA ALA A 111 33.79 -37.43 -10.32
C ALA A 111 35.15 -36.69 -10.43
N ALA A 112 35.24 -35.45 -9.94
CA ALA A 112 36.49 -34.68 -9.90
C ALA A 112 37.45 -35.15 -8.80
N VAL A 113 36.93 -35.61 -7.65
CA VAL A 113 37.70 -36.21 -6.54
C VAL A 113 38.36 -37.54 -6.97
N GLU A 114 37.67 -38.33 -7.79
CA GLU A 114 38.22 -39.58 -8.37
C GLU A 114 39.32 -39.31 -9.44
N GLY A 115 39.43 -38.07 -9.94
CA GLY A 115 40.38 -37.63 -10.96
C GLY A 115 41.72 -37.02 -10.47
N GLY A 116 41.92 -36.91 -9.15
CA GLY A 116 43.27 -36.72 -8.58
C GLY A 116 43.90 -35.33 -8.65
N ALA A 117 43.13 -34.24 -8.74
CA ALA A 117 43.70 -32.88 -8.75
C ALA A 117 42.88 -31.83 -7.97
N VAL A 118 42.39 -32.13 -6.76
CA VAL A 118 41.58 -31.17 -5.99
C VAL A 118 41.77 -31.23 -4.46
N ALA A 119 42.90 -31.73 -3.96
CA ALA A 119 43.08 -31.86 -2.49
C ALA A 119 43.23 -30.50 -1.77
N ALA A 120 43.80 -29.48 -2.43
CA ALA A 120 44.03 -28.17 -1.82
C ALA A 120 42.81 -27.24 -1.90
N ALA A 121 42.01 -27.33 -2.97
CA ALA A 121 40.81 -26.51 -3.13
C ALA A 121 39.62 -27.02 -2.29
N VAL A 122 39.54 -28.33 -2.04
CA VAL A 122 38.53 -28.93 -1.16
C VAL A 122 38.77 -28.55 0.31
N GLY A 123 40.03 -28.43 0.75
CA GLY A 123 40.36 -27.98 2.10
C GLY A 123 39.84 -26.57 2.40
N ALA A 124 40.04 -25.64 1.46
CA ALA A 124 39.57 -24.26 1.60
C ALA A 124 38.03 -24.14 1.53
N MET A 125 37.35 -24.99 0.76
CA MET A 125 35.88 -25.00 0.67
C MET A 125 35.21 -25.64 1.89
N ILE A 126 35.83 -26.64 2.52
CA ILE A 126 35.32 -27.25 3.76
C ILE A 126 35.48 -26.27 4.93
N GLU A 127 36.61 -25.55 5.02
CA GLU A 127 36.79 -24.50 6.03
C GLU A 127 35.81 -23.34 5.84
N ALA A 128 35.51 -22.95 4.60
CA ALA A 128 34.49 -21.93 4.30
C ALA A 128 33.06 -22.41 4.61
N SER A 129 32.75 -23.69 4.37
CA SER A 129 31.45 -24.29 4.69
C SER A 129 31.24 -24.47 6.20
N GLN A 130 32.28 -24.82 6.94
CA GLN A 130 32.23 -24.94 8.40
C GLN A 130 32.13 -23.57 9.08
N HIS A 131 32.75 -22.53 8.51
CA HIS A 131 32.55 -21.15 8.96
C HIS A 131 31.16 -20.59 8.60
N ALA A 132 30.54 -21.04 7.50
CA ALA A 132 29.18 -20.67 7.14
C ALA A 132 28.12 -21.34 8.04
N GLU A 133 28.37 -22.58 8.49
CA GLU A 133 27.51 -23.28 9.47
C GLU A 133 27.62 -22.69 10.89
N GLU A 134 28.76 -22.12 11.29
CA GLU A 134 28.92 -21.45 12.61
C GLU A 134 28.37 -20.00 12.64
N HIS A 135 28.01 -19.42 11.49
CA HIS A 135 27.46 -18.05 11.39
C HIS A 135 26.04 -17.95 10.81
N ALA A 136 25.42 -19.07 10.43
CA ALA A 136 23.97 -19.13 10.28
C ALA A 136 23.34 -19.06 11.69
N GLY A 137 23.05 -17.84 12.13
CA GLY A 137 22.28 -17.62 13.35
C GLY A 137 21.01 -18.48 13.33
N GLU A 138 20.66 -19.03 14.49
CA GLU A 138 19.43 -19.75 14.76
C GLU A 138 18.20 -18.82 14.55
N HIS A 139 17.90 -18.45 13.31
CA HIS A 139 16.57 -17.99 12.93
C HIS A 139 15.82 -19.19 12.38
N SER A 140 14.95 -19.76 13.22
CA SER A 140 14.17 -20.94 12.87
C SER A 140 13.25 -20.65 11.69
N ASP A 141 13.11 -21.62 10.80
CA ASP A 141 12.12 -21.66 9.70
C ASP A 141 10.69 -21.27 10.16
N SER A 142 10.38 -21.47 11.45
CA SER A 142 9.15 -20.99 12.09
C SER A 142 8.99 -19.48 12.10
N ASP A 143 10.07 -18.73 12.34
CA ASP A 143 10.04 -17.27 12.55
C ASP A 143 9.87 -16.56 11.21
N ALA A 144 10.56 -17.04 10.17
CA ALA A 144 10.37 -16.58 8.79
C ALA A 144 8.95 -16.82 8.31
N ARG A 145 8.36 -17.97 8.65
CA ARG A 145 6.97 -18.30 8.32
C ARG A 145 5.98 -17.40 9.06
N GLU A 146 6.15 -17.19 10.37
CA GLU A 146 5.29 -16.31 11.17
C GLU A 146 5.33 -14.87 10.65
N LYS A 147 6.52 -14.33 10.38
CA LYS A 147 6.70 -13.01 9.76
C LYS A 147 6.05 -12.92 8.37
N GLY A 148 6.15 -13.98 7.57
CA GLY A 148 5.51 -14.09 6.26
C GLY A 148 3.98 -14.13 6.34
N GLU A 149 3.41 -14.83 7.31
CA GLU A 149 1.97 -14.88 7.58
C GLU A 149 1.43 -13.52 8.04
N GLU A 150 2.10 -12.85 8.97
CA GLU A 150 1.75 -11.50 9.45
C GLU A 150 1.82 -10.47 8.31
N TYR A 151 2.91 -10.49 7.53
CA TYR A 151 3.06 -9.64 6.37
C TYR A 151 1.96 -9.90 5.34
N SER A 152 1.62 -11.17 5.10
CA SER A 152 0.53 -11.56 4.21
C SER A 152 -0.81 -11.03 4.68
N ALA A 153 -1.13 -11.12 5.97
CA ALA A 153 -2.37 -10.58 6.52
C ALA A 153 -2.47 -9.06 6.30
N THR A 154 -1.40 -8.33 6.64
CA THR A 154 -1.30 -6.88 6.41
C THR A 154 -1.45 -6.54 4.92
N MET A 155 -0.80 -7.31 4.06
CA MET A 155 -0.87 -7.15 2.62
C MET A 155 -2.27 -7.39 2.07
N GLN A 156 -2.94 -8.46 2.48
CA GLN A 156 -4.31 -8.77 2.04
C GLN A 156 -5.29 -7.67 2.41
N LEU A 157 -5.16 -7.10 3.62
CA LEU A 157 -5.93 -5.94 4.07
C LEU A 157 -5.65 -4.72 3.20
N ALA A 158 -4.37 -4.36 3.05
CA ALA A 158 -3.95 -3.20 2.27
C ALA A 158 -4.30 -3.33 0.78
N MET A 159 -4.34 -4.54 0.24
CA MET A 159 -4.61 -4.82 -1.17
C MET A 159 -6.08 -5.12 -1.47
N GLY A 160 -6.89 -5.40 -0.44
CA GLY A 160 -8.29 -5.81 -0.59
C GLY A 160 -8.47 -7.19 -1.25
N ASN A 161 -7.42 -8.01 -1.32
CA ASN A 161 -7.44 -9.31 -1.98
C ASN A 161 -6.84 -10.39 -1.08
N THR A 162 -7.70 -11.26 -0.54
CA THR A 162 -7.35 -12.34 0.39
C THR A 162 -6.64 -13.53 -0.28
N ALA A 163 -6.58 -13.59 -1.61
CA ALA A 163 -5.92 -14.67 -2.33
C ALA A 163 -4.40 -14.45 -2.47
N LEU A 164 -3.91 -13.23 -2.24
CA LEU A 164 -2.50 -12.90 -2.34
C LEU A 164 -1.79 -13.28 -1.05
N ILE A 165 -0.77 -14.13 -1.13
CA ILE A 165 0.00 -14.60 0.02
C ILE A 165 1.49 -14.49 -0.31
N TYR A 166 2.26 -13.98 0.62
CA TYR A 166 3.71 -14.00 0.59
C TYR A 166 4.26 -14.99 1.62
N ARG A 167 5.05 -15.96 1.15
CA ARG A 167 5.71 -16.96 1.99
C ARG A 167 7.22 -16.77 1.85
N HIS A 168 7.81 -16.08 2.83
CA HIS A 168 9.22 -15.72 2.82
C HIS A 168 10.11 -16.98 2.91
N GLU A 169 9.68 -17.96 3.69
CA GLU A 169 10.36 -19.24 3.91
C GLU A 169 10.52 -20.08 2.64
N LEU A 170 9.77 -19.78 1.57
CA LEU A 170 9.90 -20.46 0.27
C LEU A 170 10.94 -19.84 -0.66
N GLY A 171 11.70 -18.85 -0.19
CA GLY A 171 12.75 -18.21 -0.99
C GLY A 171 12.21 -17.25 -2.05
N MET A 172 13.15 -16.74 -2.86
CA MET A 172 12.85 -15.83 -3.96
C MET A 172 11.98 -16.51 -5.02
N ASN A 173 10.82 -15.91 -5.32
CA ASN A 173 9.94 -16.28 -6.43
C ASN A 173 9.72 -15.11 -7.40
N TYR A 174 9.44 -15.42 -8.66
CA TYR A 174 9.30 -14.41 -9.71
C TYR A 174 8.52 -14.90 -10.94
N ALA A 175 8.23 -13.97 -11.84
CA ALA A 175 7.67 -14.26 -13.16
C ALA A 175 8.32 -13.36 -14.24
N ARG A 176 8.51 -13.93 -15.43
CA ARG A 176 8.93 -13.17 -16.62
C ARG A 176 7.70 -12.53 -17.28
N VAL A 177 7.61 -11.21 -17.18
CA VAL A 177 6.46 -10.42 -17.66
C VAL A 177 6.66 -9.98 -19.11
N LEU A 178 7.88 -9.58 -19.46
CA LEU A 178 8.32 -9.35 -20.84
C LEU A 178 9.61 -10.13 -21.10
N PRO A 179 10.03 -10.33 -22.37
CA PRO A 179 11.29 -11.01 -22.68
C PRO A 179 12.50 -10.46 -21.91
N ASN A 180 12.51 -9.17 -21.61
CA ASN A 180 13.59 -8.47 -20.90
C ASN A 180 13.18 -7.89 -19.53
N LEU A 181 12.07 -8.36 -18.95
CA LEU A 181 11.59 -7.88 -17.66
C LEU A 181 11.02 -9.00 -16.80
N LEU A 182 11.63 -9.20 -15.63
CA LEU A 182 11.13 -10.07 -14.58
C LEU A 182 10.61 -9.24 -13.41
N VAL A 183 9.58 -9.75 -12.74
CA VAL A 183 8.99 -9.15 -11.53
C VAL A 183 8.91 -10.22 -10.45
N GLY A 184 9.38 -9.92 -9.24
CA GLY A 184 9.39 -10.89 -8.17
C GLY A 184 9.56 -10.34 -6.77
N SER A 185 9.74 -11.27 -5.84
CA SER A 185 10.02 -11.03 -4.42
C SER A 185 11.50 -10.70 -4.18
N CYS A 186 11.84 -10.31 -2.96
CA CYS A 186 13.20 -9.98 -2.57
C CYS A 186 14.18 -11.16 -2.76
N LEU A 187 15.41 -10.81 -3.11
CA LEU A 187 16.54 -11.72 -2.96
C LEU A 187 16.78 -11.91 -1.46
N GLN A 188 17.16 -13.12 -1.06
CA GLN A 188 17.45 -13.47 0.33
C GLN A 188 18.93 -13.77 0.53
N SER A 189 19.65 -14.09 -0.55
CA SER A 189 21.07 -14.42 -0.49
C SER A 189 21.83 -14.04 -1.77
N PRO A 190 23.17 -13.99 -1.74
CA PRO A 190 24.00 -13.86 -2.94
C PRO A 190 23.75 -14.94 -4.00
N LEU A 191 23.29 -16.13 -3.60
CA LEU A 191 22.96 -17.22 -4.53
C LEU A 191 21.74 -16.90 -5.39
N ASP A 192 20.79 -16.11 -4.88
CA ASP A 192 19.65 -15.65 -5.66
C ASP A 192 20.10 -14.73 -6.80
N LEU A 193 21.09 -13.86 -6.53
CA LEU A 193 21.68 -12.99 -7.53
C LEU A 193 22.44 -13.79 -8.60
N ASP A 194 23.22 -14.79 -8.19
CA ASP A 194 23.89 -15.71 -9.11
C ASP A 194 22.87 -16.44 -9.99
N HIS A 195 21.77 -16.94 -9.41
CA HIS A 195 20.69 -17.59 -10.13
C HIS A 195 20.03 -16.67 -11.16
N LEU A 196 19.68 -15.44 -10.79
CA LEU A 196 19.11 -14.45 -11.72
C LEU A 196 20.06 -14.19 -12.89
N ARG A 197 21.37 -14.12 -12.64
CA ARG A 197 22.35 -13.90 -13.69
C ARG A 197 22.52 -15.12 -14.59
N ASP A 198 22.82 -16.27 -14.00
CA ASP A 198 23.28 -17.46 -14.70
C ASP A 198 22.14 -18.22 -15.41
N VAL A 199 20.94 -18.20 -14.83
CA VAL A 199 19.77 -18.91 -15.37
C VAL A 199 18.88 -17.99 -16.20
N GLU A 200 18.56 -16.80 -15.67
CA GLU A 200 17.58 -15.90 -16.31
C GLU A 200 18.21 -14.84 -17.21
N GLY A 201 19.54 -14.74 -17.22
CA GLY A 201 20.29 -13.76 -18.01
C GLY A 201 20.03 -12.31 -17.56
N VAL A 202 19.69 -12.10 -16.28
CA VAL A 202 19.48 -10.77 -15.71
C VAL A 202 20.80 -10.01 -15.72
N GLY A 203 20.77 -8.78 -16.21
CA GLY A 203 21.92 -7.86 -16.18
C GLY A 203 21.75 -6.75 -15.13
N ALA A 204 20.54 -6.55 -14.60
CA ALA A 204 20.30 -5.59 -13.53
C ALA A 204 19.16 -6.04 -12.61
N VAL A 205 19.39 -5.95 -11.30
CA VAL A 205 18.41 -6.09 -10.23
C VAL A 205 18.02 -4.69 -9.76
N GLN A 206 16.74 -4.37 -9.75
CA GLN A 206 16.20 -3.14 -9.19
C GLN A 206 15.42 -3.46 -7.91
N CYS A 207 16.00 -3.08 -6.78
CA CYS A 207 15.42 -3.19 -5.46
C CYS A 207 14.57 -1.95 -5.14
N LEU A 208 13.31 -2.18 -4.76
CA LEU A 208 12.37 -1.13 -4.34
C LEU A 208 12.16 -1.06 -2.82
N GLN A 209 12.85 -1.92 -2.06
CA GLN A 209 12.71 -2.00 -0.60
C GLN A 209 13.34 -0.79 0.08
N ARG A 210 12.91 -0.50 1.30
CA ARG A 210 13.61 0.39 2.25
C ARG A 210 14.30 -0.46 3.31
N ASP A 211 15.20 0.17 4.08
CA ASP A 211 15.82 -0.46 5.24
C ASP A 211 14.80 -1.11 6.18
N SER A 212 13.66 -0.44 6.44
CA SER A 212 12.57 -0.98 7.28
C SER A 212 11.99 -2.31 6.77
N ASP A 213 12.00 -2.53 5.44
CA ASP A 213 11.52 -3.78 4.85
C ASP A 213 12.54 -4.91 5.04
N LEU A 214 13.84 -4.57 4.96
CA LEU A 214 14.95 -5.48 5.15
C LEU A 214 15.04 -5.91 6.62
N GLU A 215 14.98 -4.94 7.53
CA GLU A 215 14.95 -5.13 8.99
C GLU A 215 13.81 -6.05 9.41
N TYR A 216 12.60 -5.90 8.85
CA TYR A 216 11.46 -6.75 9.21
C TYR A 216 11.74 -8.24 8.97
N PHE A 217 12.44 -8.59 7.89
CA PHE A 217 12.80 -9.97 7.54
C PHE A 217 14.22 -10.36 7.96
N ASP A 218 14.90 -9.55 8.78
CA ASP A 218 16.30 -9.75 9.19
C ASP A 218 17.25 -9.97 7.98
N LEU A 219 16.99 -9.30 6.86
CA LEU A 219 17.78 -9.42 5.63
C LEU A 219 18.93 -8.42 5.59
N ASP A 220 20.16 -8.91 5.50
CA ASP A 220 21.32 -8.08 5.16
C ASP A 220 21.49 -8.02 3.63
N ILE A 221 21.32 -6.83 3.06
CA ILE A 221 21.46 -6.59 1.62
C ILE A 221 22.92 -6.45 1.18
N ASN A 222 23.86 -6.17 2.09
CA ASN A 222 25.26 -5.89 1.74
C ASN A 222 25.94 -7.05 1.02
N PRO A 223 25.82 -8.33 1.45
CA PRO A 223 26.41 -9.45 0.73
C PRO A 223 25.91 -9.57 -0.72
N ILE A 224 24.65 -9.21 -0.98
CA ILE A 224 24.07 -9.23 -2.34
C ILE A 224 24.70 -8.12 -3.20
N ILE A 225 24.84 -6.91 -2.64
CA ILE A 225 25.47 -5.77 -3.31
C ILE A 225 26.94 -6.06 -3.61
N GLU A 226 27.68 -6.59 -2.63
CA GLU A 226 29.08 -6.99 -2.78
C GLU A 226 29.21 -8.06 -3.87
N ARG A 227 28.33 -9.07 -3.87
CA ARG A 227 28.33 -10.10 -4.90
C ARG A 227 28.09 -9.54 -6.30
N ALA A 228 27.16 -8.60 -6.45
CA ALA A 228 26.92 -7.93 -7.73
C ALA A 228 28.19 -7.24 -8.24
N ALA A 229 28.89 -6.53 -7.35
CA ALA A 229 30.13 -5.84 -7.66
C ALA A 229 31.27 -6.81 -8.03
N GLU A 230 31.41 -7.93 -7.31
CA GLU A 230 32.39 -8.98 -7.61
C GLU A 230 32.18 -9.60 -8.99
N ARG A 231 30.92 -9.87 -9.36
CA ARG A 231 30.59 -10.43 -10.67
C ARG A 231 30.87 -9.46 -11.80
N GLY A 232 30.54 -8.19 -11.61
CA GLY A 232 30.73 -7.13 -12.60
C GLY A 232 29.85 -7.24 -13.86
N ASP A 233 29.04 -8.28 -13.99
CA ASP A 233 28.17 -8.55 -15.14
C ASP A 233 26.66 -8.49 -14.81
N ILE A 234 26.33 -8.12 -13.57
CA ILE A 234 24.98 -7.82 -13.08
C ILE A 234 25.05 -6.63 -12.13
N GLN A 235 24.18 -5.63 -12.33
CA GLN A 235 24.12 -4.44 -11.48
C GLN A 235 23.04 -4.59 -10.40
N HIS A 236 23.27 -4.04 -9.21
CA HIS A 236 22.25 -3.89 -8.19
C HIS A 236 21.89 -2.41 -8.04
N LEU A 237 20.66 -2.05 -8.38
CA LEU A 237 20.13 -0.69 -8.38
C LEU A 237 19.11 -0.55 -7.25
N TRP A 238 19.17 0.58 -6.54
CA TRP A 238 18.27 0.84 -5.43
C TRP A 238 17.40 2.06 -5.72
N THR A 239 16.08 1.87 -5.77
CA THR A 239 15.08 2.93 -5.92
C THR A 239 13.95 2.70 -4.91
N GLU A 240 14.17 3.16 -3.69
CA GLU A 240 13.29 2.94 -2.55
C GLU A 240 11.86 3.44 -2.75
N ILE A 241 10.88 2.63 -2.35
CA ILE A 241 9.46 2.98 -2.29
C ILE A 241 8.88 2.40 -1.00
N ARG A 242 8.20 3.22 -0.19
CA ARG A 242 7.58 2.81 1.09
C ARG A 242 6.51 1.76 0.84
N ASP A 243 6.52 0.70 1.65
CA ASP A 243 5.50 -0.34 1.52
C ASP A 243 4.12 0.14 1.98
N PHE A 244 3.07 -0.47 1.42
CA PHE A 244 1.66 -0.17 1.71
C PHE A 244 1.27 1.31 1.57
N ASP A 245 2.02 2.06 0.76
CA ASP A 245 1.81 3.49 0.57
C ASP A 245 1.60 3.84 -0.91
N PRO A 246 0.33 3.96 -1.36
CA PRO A 246 0.02 4.35 -2.73
C PRO A 246 0.48 5.78 -3.08
N PHE A 247 0.65 6.65 -2.09
CA PHE A 247 1.10 8.02 -2.30
C PHE A 247 2.60 8.04 -2.61
N ASP A 248 3.42 7.43 -1.76
CA ASP A 248 4.87 7.33 -2.01
C ASP A 248 5.12 6.58 -3.31
N LEU A 249 4.37 5.48 -3.56
CA LEU A 249 4.42 4.78 -4.85
C LEU A 249 4.21 5.74 -6.03
N ARG A 250 3.13 6.53 -6.03
CA ARG A 250 2.85 7.51 -7.09
C ARG A 250 4.02 8.50 -7.27
N MET A 251 4.56 9.03 -6.17
CA MET A 251 5.65 10.02 -6.22
C MET A 251 6.96 9.42 -6.74
N GLN A 252 7.27 8.16 -6.40
CA GLN A 252 8.51 7.50 -6.79
C GLN A 252 8.47 6.84 -8.18
N LEU A 253 7.27 6.54 -8.71
CA LEU A 253 7.10 5.86 -10.00
C LEU A 253 7.93 6.48 -11.15
N PRO A 254 7.97 7.81 -11.36
CA PRO A 254 8.80 8.40 -12.42
C PRO A 254 10.28 8.03 -12.32
N ARG A 255 10.87 8.13 -11.12
CA ARG A 255 12.28 7.80 -10.89
C ARG A 255 12.53 6.30 -11.02
N ALA A 256 11.65 5.47 -10.46
CA ALA A 256 11.76 4.02 -10.54
C ALA A 256 11.64 3.51 -11.99
N VAL A 257 10.71 4.05 -12.79
CA VAL A 257 10.57 3.69 -14.21
C VAL A 257 11.75 4.19 -15.04
N ALA A 258 12.30 5.37 -14.75
CA ALA A 258 13.50 5.86 -15.40
C ALA A 258 14.71 4.96 -15.13
N ALA A 259 14.91 4.54 -13.88
CA ALA A 259 15.95 3.59 -13.50
C ALA A 259 15.76 2.24 -14.21
N LEU A 260 14.52 1.73 -14.25
CA LEU A 260 14.20 0.49 -14.96
C LEU A 260 14.51 0.59 -16.46
N HIS A 261 14.10 1.70 -17.09
CA HIS A 261 14.34 1.93 -18.50
C HIS A 261 15.85 1.93 -18.81
N LYS A 262 16.63 2.69 -18.02
CA LYS A 262 18.10 2.72 -18.14
C LYS A 262 18.70 1.32 -17.98
N ALA A 263 18.31 0.60 -16.94
CA ALA A 263 18.77 -0.76 -16.66
C ALA A 263 18.49 -1.73 -17.82
N VAL A 264 17.28 -1.69 -18.39
CA VAL A 264 16.91 -2.51 -19.55
C VAL A 264 17.73 -2.14 -20.78
N MET A 265 17.97 -0.84 -21.02
CA MET A 265 18.73 -0.38 -22.18
C MET A 265 20.23 -0.71 -22.09
N GLU A 266 20.81 -0.65 -20.90
CA GLU A 266 22.25 -0.85 -20.68
C GLU A 266 22.62 -2.30 -20.39
N CYS A 267 21.75 -3.03 -19.69
CA CYS A 267 22.03 -4.36 -19.16
C CYS A 267 21.17 -5.46 -19.81
N GLY A 268 20.27 -5.11 -20.73
CA GLY A 268 19.38 -6.04 -21.42
C GLY A 268 18.18 -6.43 -20.57
N THR A 269 18.32 -7.42 -19.69
CA THR A 269 17.22 -7.95 -18.87
C THR A 269 17.27 -7.38 -17.46
N ALA A 270 16.15 -6.85 -16.98
CA ALA A 270 16.01 -6.35 -15.62
C ALA A 270 15.11 -7.24 -14.76
N TYR A 271 15.48 -7.40 -13.49
CA TYR A 271 14.68 -8.00 -12.43
C TYR A 271 14.22 -6.91 -11.46
N VAL A 272 12.92 -6.64 -11.40
CA VAL A 272 12.36 -5.64 -10.49
C VAL A 272 11.69 -6.34 -9.32
N HIS A 273 12.08 -5.98 -8.10
CA HIS A 273 11.46 -6.56 -6.91
C HIS A 273 11.18 -5.53 -5.82
N CYS A 274 10.24 -5.90 -4.96
CA CYS A 274 10.06 -5.30 -3.64
C CYS A 274 10.17 -6.43 -2.61
N THR A 275 9.46 -6.37 -1.48
CA THR A 275 9.43 -7.50 -0.52
C THR A 275 8.78 -8.74 -1.14
N ALA A 276 7.47 -8.69 -1.40
CA ALA A 276 6.72 -9.83 -1.94
C ALA A 276 6.62 -9.86 -3.47
N GLY A 277 6.92 -8.75 -4.15
CA GLY A 277 6.68 -8.61 -5.59
C GLY A 277 5.19 -8.57 -5.95
N LEU A 278 4.32 -8.07 -5.06
CA LEU A 278 2.86 -8.07 -5.24
C LEU A 278 2.24 -6.66 -5.31
N GLY A 279 2.95 -5.62 -4.87
CA GLY A 279 2.50 -4.23 -4.91
C GLY A 279 3.42 -3.33 -5.72
N ARG A 280 4.52 -2.87 -5.10
CA ARG A 280 5.46 -1.87 -5.66
C ARG A 280 6.11 -2.31 -6.97
N ALA A 281 6.73 -3.49 -7.01
CA ALA A 281 7.41 -3.98 -8.21
C ALA A 281 6.47 -4.22 -9.40
N PRO A 282 5.31 -4.88 -9.22
CA PRO A 282 4.25 -4.92 -10.22
C PRO A 282 3.85 -3.55 -10.74
N ALA A 283 3.73 -2.54 -9.87
CA ALA A 283 3.35 -1.19 -10.27
C ALA A 283 4.41 -0.50 -11.13
N VAL A 284 5.69 -0.62 -10.78
CA VAL A 284 6.81 -0.09 -11.59
C VAL A 284 6.87 -0.78 -12.95
N ALA A 285 6.75 -2.10 -13.00
CA ALA A 285 6.72 -2.86 -14.25
C ALA A 285 5.53 -2.47 -15.13
N LEU A 286 4.36 -2.31 -14.54
CA LEU A 286 3.14 -1.93 -15.24
C LEU A 286 3.23 -0.49 -15.79
N ALA A 287 3.74 0.45 -15.00
CA ALA A 287 4.00 1.82 -15.45
C ALA A 287 5.04 1.84 -16.58
N TYR A 288 6.12 1.06 -16.49
CA TYR A 288 7.11 0.95 -17.57
C TYR A 288 6.50 0.40 -18.88
N MET A 289 5.68 -0.64 -18.79
CA MET A 289 4.96 -1.18 -19.94
C MET A 289 4.05 -0.13 -20.58
N TRP A 290 3.27 0.55 -19.74
CA TRP A 290 2.32 1.56 -20.20
C TRP A 290 2.97 2.84 -20.70
N TRP A 291 4.11 3.27 -20.15
CA TRP A 291 4.74 4.54 -20.54
C TRP A 291 5.75 4.35 -21.67
N MET A 292 6.57 3.31 -21.59
CA MET A 292 7.77 3.16 -22.42
C MET A 292 7.66 2.07 -23.50
N ARG A 293 6.69 1.14 -23.40
CA ARG A 293 6.62 -0.06 -24.27
C ARG A 293 5.40 -0.11 -25.19
N ASP A 294 4.73 1.02 -25.38
CA ASP A 294 3.58 1.18 -26.28
C ASP A 294 2.37 0.27 -25.99
N LEU A 295 2.25 -0.22 -24.76
CA LEU A 295 1.08 -0.95 -24.29
C LEU A 295 0.06 0.03 -23.70
N GLN A 296 -1.23 -0.34 -23.71
CA GLN A 296 -2.24 0.32 -22.88
C GLN A 296 -2.24 -0.27 -21.47
N LEU A 297 -2.72 0.50 -20.48
CA LEU A 297 -2.55 0.15 -19.08
C LEU A 297 -3.30 -1.14 -18.71
N GLU A 298 -4.50 -1.32 -19.21
CA GLU A 298 -5.33 -2.51 -18.99
C GLU A 298 -4.70 -3.74 -19.66
N GLU A 299 -4.25 -3.62 -20.90
CA GLU A 299 -3.54 -4.69 -21.61
C GLU A 299 -2.26 -5.11 -20.88
N ALA A 300 -1.46 -4.14 -20.46
CA ALA A 300 -0.25 -4.39 -19.69
C ALA A 300 -0.56 -5.05 -18.34
N ASN A 301 -1.68 -4.67 -17.69
CA ASN A 301 -2.11 -5.30 -16.45
C ASN A 301 -2.58 -6.74 -16.71
N GLU A 302 -3.33 -7.01 -17.79
CA GLU A 302 -3.70 -8.37 -18.16
C GLU A 302 -2.49 -9.27 -18.41
N ILE A 303 -1.47 -8.79 -19.11
CA ILE A 303 -0.21 -9.52 -19.36
C ILE A 303 0.45 -9.88 -18.02
N LEU A 304 0.56 -8.90 -17.12
CA LEU A 304 1.15 -9.08 -15.79
C LEU A 304 0.35 -10.09 -14.94
N GLN A 305 -0.97 -9.90 -14.83
CA GLN A 305 -1.83 -10.74 -13.99
C GLN A 305 -1.86 -12.20 -14.45
N LYS A 306 -1.72 -12.46 -15.77
CA LYS A 306 -1.65 -13.83 -16.32
C LYS A 306 -0.46 -14.63 -15.82
N VAL A 307 0.67 -13.98 -15.55
CA VAL A 307 1.91 -14.64 -15.14
C VAL A 307 2.23 -14.43 -13.66
N ARG A 308 1.67 -13.39 -13.05
CA ARG A 308 1.86 -13.04 -11.65
C ARG A 308 0.62 -12.30 -11.11
N PRO A 309 -0.36 -13.02 -10.55
CA PRO A 309 -1.48 -12.40 -9.85
C PRO A 309 -1.00 -11.47 -8.73
N CYS A 310 -1.41 -10.20 -8.77
CA CYS A 310 -0.91 -9.16 -7.88
C CYS A 310 -1.84 -7.94 -7.82
N GLY A 311 -1.48 -6.90 -7.06
CA GLY A 311 -2.30 -5.67 -6.94
C GLY A 311 -1.46 -4.39 -7.12
N PRO A 312 -1.09 -4.04 -8.37
CA PRO A 312 -0.16 -2.94 -8.71
C PRO A 312 -0.72 -1.51 -8.51
N LYS A 313 -1.81 -1.33 -7.74
CA LYS A 313 -2.40 -0.02 -7.41
C LYS A 313 -2.54 0.91 -8.63
N LEU A 314 -3.35 0.48 -9.60
CA LEU A 314 -3.62 1.14 -10.89
C LEU A 314 -3.91 2.66 -10.81
N PHE A 315 -4.55 3.11 -9.73
CA PHE A 315 -4.80 4.53 -9.48
C PHE A 315 -3.50 5.34 -9.34
N ALA A 316 -2.51 4.84 -8.58
CA ALA A 316 -1.23 5.51 -8.38
C ALA A 316 -0.47 5.67 -9.69
N ILE A 317 -0.56 4.67 -10.58
CA ILE A 317 0.06 4.70 -11.91
C ILE A 317 -0.58 5.79 -12.78
N ARG A 318 -1.91 5.87 -12.83
CA ARG A 318 -2.63 6.94 -13.58
C ARG A 318 -2.31 8.32 -13.03
N ALA A 319 -2.32 8.45 -11.71
CA ALA A 319 -2.04 9.73 -11.05
C ALA A 319 -0.61 10.20 -11.32
N ALA A 320 0.38 9.29 -11.32
CA ALA A 320 1.77 9.62 -11.68
C ALA A 320 1.90 10.06 -13.15
N ALA A 321 1.16 9.43 -14.07
CA ALA A 321 1.12 9.88 -15.46
C ALA A 321 0.51 11.28 -15.60
N CYS A 322 -0.55 11.57 -14.84
CA CYS A 322 -1.13 12.92 -14.78
C CYS A 322 -0.12 13.93 -14.24
N ASP A 323 0.65 13.58 -13.22
CA ASP A 323 1.66 14.47 -12.63
C ASP A 323 2.77 14.78 -13.62
N LEU A 324 3.19 13.78 -14.41
CA LEU A 324 4.14 13.98 -15.50
C LEU A 324 3.57 14.91 -16.58
N LEU A 325 2.30 14.81 -16.92
CA LEU A 325 1.72 15.56 -18.06
C LEU A 325 1.21 16.95 -17.69
N ALA A 326 0.48 17.05 -16.58
CA ALA A 326 -0.22 18.26 -16.13
C ALA A 326 0.48 18.97 -14.97
N GLY A 327 1.56 18.40 -14.43
CA GLY A 327 2.20 18.89 -13.22
C GLY A 327 1.50 18.41 -11.94
N ASN A 328 2.13 18.68 -10.82
CA ASN A 328 1.69 18.24 -9.49
C ASN A 328 1.77 19.40 -8.49
N PRO A 329 0.93 20.44 -8.62
CA PRO A 329 0.96 21.58 -7.70
C PRO A 329 0.56 21.13 -6.30
N LEU A 330 1.14 21.81 -5.31
CA LEU A 330 0.74 21.66 -3.91
C LEU A 330 -0.35 22.68 -3.58
N GLU A 331 -1.35 22.24 -2.83
CA GLU A 331 -2.40 23.10 -2.31
C GLU A 331 -2.42 23.03 -0.78
N PRO A 332 -2.56 24.18 -0.10
CA PRO A 332 -2.65 24.21 1.36
C PRO A 332 -3.98 23.60 1.79
N VAL A 333 -3.90 22.61 2.67
CA VAL A 333 -5.05 22.05 3.38
C VAL A 333 -4.92 22.31 4.87
N GLU A 334 -6.03 22.63 5.51
CA GLU A 334 -6.09 22.80 6.96
C GLU A 334 -6.70 21.54 7.58
N ILE A 335 -5.94 20.91 8.47
CA ILE A 335 -6.39 19.81 9.31
C ILE A 335 -6.63 20.39 10.69
N ASN A 336 -7.82 20.19 11.24
CA ASN A 336 -8.19 20.76 12.53
C ASN A 336 -8.77 19.70 13.47
N TRP A 337 -8.68 20.00 14.77
CA TRP A 337 -9.24 19.20 15.84
C TRP A 337 -9.88 20.11 16.90
N ARG A 338 -11.18 19.89 17.13
CA ARG A 338 -12.00 20.62 18.11
C ARG A 338 -12.65 19.63 19.08
N ASN A 339 -11.86 19.07 20.00
CA ASN A 339 -12.43 18.31 21.11
C ASN A 339 -12.57 19.21 22.35
N ARG A 340 -13.72 19.10 23.04
CA ARG A 340 -14.13 19.85 24.23
C ARG A 340 -13.37 19.47 25.52
N GLY A 341 -12.47 18.50 25.45
CA GLY A 341 -11.59 18.09 26.56
C GLY A 341 -10.28 18.89 26.68
N VAL A 342 -9.57 18.68 27.79
CA VAL A 342 -8.19 19.17 27.97
C VAL A 342 -7.24 18.23 27.24
N ASN A 343 -6.75 18.65 26.08
CA ASN A 343 -5.75 17.92 25.30
C ASN A 343 -4.38 18.53 25.56
N GLU A 344 -3.38 17.70 25.85
CA GLU A 344 -1.98 18.13 26.01
C GLU A 344 -1.26 18.15 24.67
N THR A 345 -1.54 17.16 23.82
CA THR A 345 -1.01 17.06 22.47
C THR A 345 -2.07 16.53 21.51
N VAL A 346 -2.01 17.02 20.27
CA VAL A 346 -2.77 16.46 19.15
C VAL A 346 -1.82 16.28 17.99
N GLU A 347 -1.78 15.08 17.44
CA GLU A 347 -0.98 14.71 16.29
C GLU A 347 -1.89 14.12 15.19
N VAL A 348 -1.36 14.01 13.98
CA VAL A 348 -2.03 13.32 12.87
C VAL A 348 -1.07 12.32 12.21
N ALA A 349 -1.58 11.14 11.85
CA ALA A 349 -0.89 10.15 11.04
C ALA A 349 -1.72 9.82 9.78
N GLY A 350 -1.08 9.21 8.78
CA GLY A 350 -1.64 9.02 7.44
C GLY A 350 -1.14 10.12 6.50
N LEU A 351 -2.06 10.76 5.76
CA LEU A 351 -1.74 11.78 4.77
C LEU A 351 -0.67 11.28 3.77
N ASP A 352 0.29 12.12 3.41
CA ASP A 352 1.47 11.84 2.60
C ASP A 352 2.67 11.30 3.41
N VAL A 353 2.55 11.23 4.75
CA VAL A 353 3.61 10.72 5.63
C VAL A 353 3.44 9.25 6.00
N GLY A 354 2.26 8.67 5.77
CA GLY A 354 1.93 7.29 6.12
C GLY A 354 1.54 7.11 7.59
N TRP A 355 1.15 5.90 7.97
CA TRP A 355 0.56 5.61 9.28
C TRP A 355 1.56 5.50 10.45
N HIS A 356 2.85 5.34 10.14
CA HIS A 356 3.91 5.18 11.15
C HIS A 356 4.57 6.51 11.54
N HIS A 357 4.29 7.58 10.82
CA HIS A 357 4.80 8.91 11.11
C HIS A 357 3.69 9.81 11.64
N ARG A 358 4.03 10.64 12.64
CA ARG A 358 3.09 11.54 13.30
C ARG A 358 3.51 12.98 13.09
N LEU A 359 2.55 13.83 12.79
CA LEU A 359 2.74 15.26 12.61
C LEU A 359 2.03 16.00 13.74
N PRO A 360 2.72 16.83 14.53
CA PRO A 360 2.09 17.58 15.61
C PRO A 360 1.21 18.71 15.05
N LEU A 361 0.04 18.91 15.66
CA LEU A 361 -0.80 20.09 15.44
C LEU A 361 -0.38 21.20 16.40
N THR A 362 -0.62 22.45 15.99
CA THR A 362 -0.40 23.63 16.84
C THR A 362 -1.71 24.04 17.51
N ARG A 363 -1.66 24.26 18.83
CA ARG A 363 -2.80 24.76 19.61
C ARG A 363 -2.92 26.27 19.47
N GLU A 364 -4.11 26.75 19.11
CA GLU A 364 -4.53 28.15 19.24
C GLU A 364 -5.13 28.36 20.64
N PRO A 365 -4.45 29.10 21.55
CA PRO A 365 -4.90 29.23 22.93
C PRO A 365 -6.25 29.93 23.08
N ALA A 366 -6.59 30.87 22.21
CA ALA A 366 -7.81 31.67 22.33
C ALA A 366 -9.09 30.86 22.07
N SER A 367 -9.04 29.93 21.10
CA SER A 367 -10.17 29.09 20.71
C SER A 367 -10.07 27.65 21.21
N ASN A 368 -8.94 27.29 21.84
CA ASN A 368 -8.57 25.92 22.22
C ASN A 368 -8.65 24.91 21.05
N THR A 369 -8.41 25.39 19.83
CA THR A 369 -8.45 24.56 18.62
C THR A 369 -7.04 24.16 18.21
N TRP A 370 -6.90 22.94 17.71
CA TRP A 370 -5.63 22.44 17.19
C TRP A 370 -5.68 22.46 15.67
N SER A 371 -4.61 22.89 15.01
CA SER A 371 -4.55 22.95 13.55
C SER A 371 -3.17 22.60 12.99
N LEU A 372 -3.16 22.11 11.75
CA LEU A 372 -1.99 21.92 10.91
C LEU A 372 -2.35 22.37 9.49
N ILE A 373 -1.57 23.32 8.97
CA ILE A 373 -1.59 23.62 7.53
C ILE A 373 -0.56 22.73 6.85
N ARG A 374 -0.98 22.01 5.82
CA ARG A 374 -0.12 21.11 5.06
C ARG A 374 -0.29 21.31 3.56
N GLU A 375 0.81 21.46 2.86
CA GLU A 375 0.85 21.56 1.40
C GLU A 375 0.79 20.14 0.81
N LEU A 376 -0.34 19.79 0.19
CA LEU A 376 -0.56 18.46 -0.38
C LEU A 376 -0.80 18.54 -1.88
N PRO A 377 -0.26 17.60 -2.68
CA PRO A 377 -0.59 17.56 -4.08
C PRO A 377 -2.01 17.03 -4.32
N ILE A 378 -2.50 17.14 -5.55
CA ILE A 378 -3.81 16.64 -5.96
C ILE A 378 -3.94 15.16 -5.61
N GLY A 379 -4.98 14.76 -4.88
CA GLY A 379 -5.17 13.38 -4.45
C GLY A 379 -6.13 13.24 -3.28
N THR A 380 -6.35 12.01 -2.85
CA THR A 380 -7.16 11.67 -1.68
C THR A 380 -6.26 11.14 -0.58
N TYR A 381 -6.38 11.72 0.61
CA TYR A 381 -5.49 11.47 1.74
C TYR A 381 -6.30 11.04 2.95
N TYR A 382 -6.06 9.83 3.43
CA TYR A 382 -6.69 9.32 4.65
C TYR A 382 -5.81 9.63 5.84
N TYR A 383 -6.43 9.99 6.96
CA TYR A 383 -5.70 10.33 8.17
C TYR A 383 -6.53 10.08 9.43
N LYS A 384 -5.83 10.04 10.56
CA LYS A 384 -6.44 9.91 11.89
C LYS A 384 -5.65 10.71 12.90
N HIS A 385 -6.35 11.24 13.89
CA HIS A 385 -5.72 12.00 14.97
C HIS A 385 -5.24 11.07 16.07
N ILE A 386 -4.15 11.46 16.73
CA ILE A 386 -3.64 10.85 17.93
C ILE A 386 -3.64 11.92 19.02
N VAL A 387 -4.51 11.76 20.01
CA VAL A 387 -4.67 12.69 21.13
C VAL A 387 -3.91 12.15 22.33
N ASN A 388 -3.14 13.02 22.99
CA ASN A 388 -2.32 12.68 24.16
C ASN A 388 -1.42 11.45 23.91
N GLY A 389 -0.88 11.35 22.69
CA GLY A 389 0.09 10.33 22.25
C GLY A 389 -0.43 8.89 22.11
N THR A 390 -1.62 8.56 22.62
CA THR A 390 -2.12 7.17 22.68
C THR A 390 -3.53 6.98 22.12
N HIS A 391 -4.37 8.03 22.14
CA HIS A 391 -5.78 7.90 21.76
C HIS A 391 -5.98 8.19 20.27
N TRP A 392 -6.18 7.14 19.49
CA TRP A 392 -6.50 7.25 18.06
C TRP A 392 -7.97 7.57 17.86
N SER A 393 -8.26 8.68 17.19
CA SER A 393 -9.63 9.13 16.96
C SER A 393 -9.78 9.89 15.65
N TYR A 394 -11.00 9.91 15.10
CA TYR A 394 -11.34 10.73 13.95
C TYR A 394 -12.03 12.01 14.42
N ASN A 395 -11.93 13.08 13.64
CA ASN A 395 -12.68 14.31 13.86
C ASN A 395 -14.07 14.15 13.24
N PRO A 396 -15.17 14.17 14.01
CA PRO A 396 -16.53 14.03 13.47
C PRO A 396 -16.95 15.22 12.60
N ASP A 397 -16.29 16.37 12.74
CA ASP A 397 -16.58 17.59 11.96
C ASP A 397 -15.87 17.61 10.59
N ALA A 398 -15.04 16.61 10.30
CA ALA A 398 -14.31 16.49 9.04
C ALA A 398 -14.81 15.28 8.22
N PRO A 399 -14.60 15.25 6.89
CA PRO A 399 -15.05 14.14 6.05
C PRO A 399 -14.51 12.79 6.55
N LEU A 400 -15.37 11.76 6.53
CA LEU A 400 -15.09 10.42 7.03
C LEU A 400 -15.18 9.37 5.93
N THR A 401 -14.27 8.40 5.96
CA THR A 401 -14.39 7.21 5.14
C THR A 401 -15.56 6.35 5.62
N PRO A 402 -16.16 5.51 4.77
CA PRO A 402 -16.92 4.37 5.24
C PRO A 402 -16.07 3.51 6.19
N PRO A 403 -16.68 2.81 7.17
CA PRO A 403 -15.95 1.87 8.00
C PRO A 403 -15.32 0.76 7.15
N ASP A 404 -14.07 0.41 7.44
CA ASP A 404 -13.43 -0.75 6.83
C ASP A 404 -13.93 -2.07 7.45
N ARG A 405 -13.31 -3.21 7.08
CA ARG A 405 -13.72 -4.53 7.56
C ARG A 405 -13.56 -4.69 9.08
N ASP A 406 -12.65 -3.93 9.66
CA ASP A 406 -12.36 -3.92 11.09
C ASP A 406 -13.11 -2.78 11.80
N TYR A 407 -14.10 -2.19 11.12
CA TYR A 407 -14.89 -1.04 11.56
C TYR A 407 -14.05 0.22 11.83
N ASN A 408 -12.83 0.30 11.29
CA ASN A 408 -12.03 1.51 11.39
C ASN A 408 -12.59 2.58 10.46
N ILE A 409 -12.81 3.75 11.03
CA ILE A 409 -13.16 4.98 10.32
C ILE A 409 -11.94 5.91 10.37
N ASN A 410 -11.60 6.47 9.22
CA ASN A 410 -10.58 7.49 9.06
C ASN A 410 -11.21 8.80 8.60
N ASN A 411 -10.57 9.91 8.91
CA ASN A 411 -10.84 11.13 8.17
C ASN A 411 -10.22 11.06 6.78
N TYR A 412 -10.73 11.87 5.84
CA TYR A 412 -10.05 12.09 4.58
C TYR A 412 -10.10 13.54 4.10
N ILE A 413 -9.13 13.90 3.27
CA ILE A 413 -9.07 15.16 2.52
C ILE A 413 -8.95 14.83 1.04
N GLU A 414 -9.71 15.54 0.22
CA GLU A 414 -9.58 15.51 -1.24
C GLU A 414 -9.00 16.83 -1.73
N VAL A 415 -7.83 16.77 -2.36
CA VAL A 415 -7.19 17.91 -3.04
C VAL A 415 -7.50 17.79 -4.52
N VAL A 416 -8.25 18.77 -5.06
CA VAL A 416 -8.83 18.68 -6.42
C VAL A 416 -8.01 19.41 -7.50
N GLY A 417 -6.94 20.12 -7.14
CA GLY A 417 -6.14 20.84 -8.12
C GLY A 417 -6.81 22.12 -8.61
N SER A 418 -7.38 22.89 -7.69
CA SER A 418 -8.00 24.19 -7.95
C SER A 418 -7.08 25.18 -8.67
N SER A 419 -5.77 25.04 -8.47
CA SER A 419 -4.71 25.83 -9.09
C SER A 419 -4.40 25.45 -10.55
N LEU A 420 -4.86 24.29 -11.03
CA LEU A 420 -4.61 23.84 -12.40
C LEU A 420 -5.45 24.61 -13.44
N ASP A 421 -4.84 24.87 -14.59
CA ASP A 421 -5.57 25.38 -15.75
C ASP A 421 -6.64 24.37 -16.24
N PRO A 422 -7.68 24.82 -16.98
CA PRO A 422 -8.75 23.94 -17.43
C PRO A 422 -8.28 22.74 -18.26
N ALA A 423 -7.26 22.91 -19.12
CA ALA A 423 -6.78 21.84 -19.99
C ALA A 423 -6.05 20.75 -19.19
N ALA A 424 -5.25 21.14 -18.20
CA ALA A 424 -4.61 20.23 -17.25
C ALA A 424 -5.64 19.43 -16.44
N ARG A 425 -6.74 20.08 -15.99
CA ARG A 425 -7.84 19.40 -15.29
C ARG A 425 -8.59 18.40 -16.18
N ASP A 426 -8.87 18.77 -17.43
CA ASP A 426 -9.53 17.87 -18.38
C ASP A 426 -8.64 16.67 -18.75
N LEU A 427 -7.34 16.89 -18.93
CA LEU A 427 -6.36 15.82 -19.16
C LEU A 427 -6.33 14.85 -17.97
N ARG A 428 -6.25 15.38 -16.75
CA ARG A 428 -6.25 14.56 -15.54
C ARG A 428 -7.54 13.76 -15.41
N LYS A 429 -8.70 14.40 -15.60
CA LYS A 429 -10.01 13.73 -15.56
C LYS A 429 -10.10 12.59 -16.57
N ARG A 430 -9.54 12.77 -17.77
CA ARG A 430 -9.48 11.72 -18.80
C ARG A 430 -8.58 10.56 -18.38
N ILE A 431 -7.31 10.82 -18.04
CA ILE A 431 -6.34 9.75 -17.73
C ILE A 431 -6.71 8.97 -16.46
N MET A 432 -7.39 9.61 -15.50
CA MET A 432 -7.85 8.95 -14.29
C MET A 432 -9.03 7.98 -14.52
N GLN A 433 -9.69 8.02 -15.68
CA GLN A 433 -10.75 7.05 -16.01
C GLN A 433 -10.16 5.67 -16.31
N GLU A 434 -10.90 4.64 -15.91
CA GLU A 434 -10.57 3.25 -16.26
C GLU A 434 -10.71 3.03 -17.77
N GLY A 435 -9.77 2.32 -18.39
CA GLY A 435 -9.74 2.09 -19.84
C GLY A 435 -9.26 3.28 -20.67
N ALA A 436 -8.94 4.42 -20.06
CA ALA A 436 -8.54 5.61 -20.81
C ALA A 436 -7.13 5.46 -21.41
N PRO A 437 -6.99 5.56 -22.75
CA PRO A 437 -5.68 5.42 -23.37
C PRO A 437 -4.84 6.69 -23.18
N LEU A 438 -3.51 6.52 -23.18
CA LEU A 438 -2.62 7.64 -23.52
C LEU A 438 -2.70 7.87 -25.02
N THR A 439 -2.95 9.12 -25.42
CA THR A 439 -2.79 9.50 -26.83
C THR A 439 -1.31 9.41 -27.22
N GLN A 440 -1.03 9.45 -28.52
CA GLN A 440 0.36 9.44 -29.00
C GLN A 440 1.15 10.65 -28.48
N GLU A 441 0.51 11.81 -28.34
CA GLU A 441 1.10 13.02 -27.78
C GLU A 441 1.37 12.88 -26.27
N ASP A 442 0.41 12.37 -25.51
CA ASP A 442 0.58 12.09 -24.07
C ASP A 442 1.77 11.14 -23.87
N ARG A 443 1.82 10.04 -24.65
CA ARG A 443 2.89 9.05 -24.58
C ARG A 443 4.25 9.67 -24.90
N ALA A 444 4.34 10.47 -25.97
CA ALA A 444 5.60 11.13 -26.34
C ALA A 444 6.10 12.07 -25.24
N ALA A 445 5.19 12.83 -24.60
CA ALA A 445 5.53 13.71 -23.49
C ALA A 445 5.98 12.95 -22.24
N VAL A 446 5.29 11.86 -21.87
CA VAL A 446 5.70 10.99 -20.77
C VAL A 446 7.09 10.39 -21.04
N VAL A 447 7.30 9.82 -22.23
CA VAL A 447 8.61 9.24 -22.63
C VAL A 447 9.72 10.29 -22.53
N ALA A 448 9.50 11.50 -23.05
CA ALA A 448 10.49 12.56 -22.99
C ALA A 448 10.91 12.89 -21.54
N LYS A 449 9.95 12.98 -20.61
CA LYS A 449 10.23 13.22 -19.19
C LYS A 449 10.95 12.06 -18.52
N ILE A 450 10.56 10.82 -18.83
CA ILE A 450 11.24 9.64 -18.29
C ILE A 450 12.69 9.56 -18.80
N LEU A 451 12.93 9.88 -20.06
CA LEU A 451 14.29 9.93 -20.63
C LEU A 451 15.14 11.05 -20.00
N GLU A 452 14.54 12.21 -19.72
CA GLU A 452 15.21 13.30 -19.00
C GLU A 452 15.62 12.86 -17.58
N ILE A 453 14.72 12.21 -16.84
CA ILE A 453 15.04 11.68 -15.51
C ILE A 453 16.14 10.61 -15.61
N ALA A 454 16.04 9.69 -16.58
CA ALA A 454 17.02 8.62 -16.77
C ALA A 454 18.43 9.14 -17.11
N GLY A 455 18.52 10.25 -17.86
CA GLY A 455 19.79 10.92 -18.15
C GLY A 455 20.45 11.60 -16.95
N ASN A 456 19.69 11.84 -15.87
CA ASN A 456 20.16 12.45 -14.62
C ASN A 456 20.42 11.41 -13.50
N LEU A 457 20.12 10.13 -13.74
CA LEU A 457 20.50 9.00 -12.88
C LEU A 457 21.91 8.54 -13.23
#